data_AF-A0A7S1B9C5-F1
#
_entry.id   AF-A0A7S1B9C5-F1
#
_cell.length_a   1.000
_cell.length_b   1.000
_cell.length_c   1.000
_cell.angle_alpha   90.00
_cell.angle_beta   90.00
_cell.angle_gamma   90.00
#
_symmetry.space_group_name_H-M   'P 1'
#
loop_
_entity.id
_entity.type
_entity.pdbx_description
1 polymer ?
#
loop_
_entity_poly.entity_id
_entity_poly.type
_entity_poly.pdbx_seq_one_letter_code
_entity_poly.pdbx_strand_id
1 'polypeptide(L)'
;DSFNYWAVCNDNSNTYLDAKEPNYFMGPTLYNSFPGSSNTVNRLGQPCKRYEQCFFSHSDMLHEAPSCIGIAHDPEAKTAHGNVYWAFDATGDRENGHLVRFDFQQPHGPGSMDHSVAAVRRYPEVKLSRGPPGVHAGMVVHPERREVFVAVPGDGTVIVVGADSGSYTRVAREEYPIYTNRLPSFDYSIWECVEQRVFASNLDTPSGLTLSEDGERLFVAEHGTGHIHVYEVSSATLLDTIETDFESIGGMAVSPNTNSLFFVDKSTNTLNVIDRSESCDTNYETRVSTDFSFALEVATEIFENEGGKGVFNLHRDHDCIPQVVIPNTTYFEQVHIDTGYAANSTHMGSEELANRTDCNATSELNFDALLLGGYYCHQCLPMNKGSMCDPGGECQNIQWNGYTCDNHFYVDSTSLKFYDAANVELDVIPVLQPEVTYRFTIMGPKQVFLSKFSHKKVALKMPGQKNSTRTKQGDLIFRPSLFKKGRRLSAVYFHTVNKDVDGVKIEINFPAIETSSATVMETPSAIPPSGTVQMKKPESAESSAQQQMTSISLFFTSSVIILLI
;
A
#
# COMPACT_ATOMS: atom_id res chain seq x y z
N ASP A 1 28.00 2.09 -1.52
CA ASP A 1 27.55 2.09 -0.13
C ASP A 1 26.05 2.34 -0.13
N SER A 2 25.29 1.26 -0.20
CA SER A 2 23.82 1.25 -0.24
C SER A 2 23.24 0.57 1.00
N PHE A 3 24.01 0.58 2.10
CA PHE A 3 23.56 0.15 3.43
C PHE A 3 22.47 1.04 4.05
N ASN A 4 21.82 1.89 3.25
CA ASN A 4 20.83 2.88 3.69
C ASN A 4 19.46 2.69 2.99
N TYR A 5 19.03 1.46 2.76
CA TYR A 5 17.67 1.21 2.26
C TYR A 5 16.95 0.13 3.07
N TRP A 6 15.64 0.24 3.11
CA TRP A 6 14.73 -0.78 3.62
C TRP A 6 13.56 -0.92 2.65
N ALA A 7 13.00 -2.12 2.55
CA ALA A 7 11.86 -2.40 1.68
C ALA A 7 10.61 -2.74 2.49
N VAL A 8 9.44 -2.46 1.92
CA VAL A 8 8.15 -2.91 2.43
C VAL A 8 7.41 -3.74 1.42
N CYS A 9 6.49 -4.54 1.93
CA CYS A 9 5.40 -5.09 1.15
C CYS A 9 4.11 -4.33 1.38
N ASN A 10 3.31 -4.21 0.32
CA ASN A 10 2.12 -3.38 0.32
C ASN A 10 0.82 -4.17 0.53
N ASP A 11 0.87 -5.52 0.47
CA ASP A 11 -0.28 -6.42 0.52
C ASP A 11 -1.51 -5.85 -0.22
N ASN A 12 -1.33 -5.44 -1.48
CA ASN A 12 -2.29 -4.59 -2.16
C ASN A 12 -2.67 -5.14 -3.53
N SER A 13 -3.97 -5.36 -3.72
CA SER A 13 -4.58 -5.74 -5.00
C SER A 13 -4.77 -4.55 -5.96
N ASN A 14 -4.58 -3.32 -5.47
CA ASN A 14 -4.66 -2.05 -6.19
C ASN A 14 -6.05 -1.76 -6.78
N THR A 15 -7.09 -1.79 -5.95
CA THR A 15 -8.50 -1.58 -6.36
C THR A 15 -8.97 -0.12 -6.32
N TYR A 16 -8.11 0.81 -5.93
CA TYR A 16 -8.43 2.25 -5.79
C TYR A 16 -9.70 2.49 -4.95
N LEU A 17 -9.73 1.95 -3.73
CA LEU A 17 -10.91 1.99 -2.85
C LEU A 17 -12.16 1.39 -3.51
N ASP A 18 -11.98 0.22 -4.13
CA ASP A 18 -13.00 -0.57 -4.82
C ASP A 18 -13.66 0.18 -5.99
N ALA A 19 -12.97 1.15 -6.58
CA ALA A 19 -13.42 1.88 -7.77
C ALA A 19 -13.07 1.16 -9.07
N LYS A 20 -12.10 0.23 -9.03
CA LYS A 20 -11.67 -0.63 -10.15
C LYS A 20 -11.46 -2.06 -9.68
N GLU A 21 -11.50 -2.98 -10.64
CA GLU A 21 -11.03 -4.35 -10.44
C GLU A 21 -9.53 -4.37 -10.06
N PRO A 22 -9.08 -5.36 -9.27
CA PRO A 22 -7.66 -5.57 -8.98
C PRO A 22 -6.80 -5.60 -10.25
N ASN A 23 -5.79 -4.76 -10.31
CA ASN A 23 -4.80 -4.81 -11.40
C ASN A 23 -3.42 -5.29 -10.93
N TYR A 24 -3.24 -5.48 -9.62
CA TYR A 24 -2.02 -6.02 -9.03
C TYR A 24 -0.76 -5.25 -9.43
N PHE A 25 -0.85 -3.94 -9.67
CA PHE A 25 0.28 -3.17 -10.18
C PHE A 25 1.36 -2.88 -9.14
N MET A 26 1.04 -2.74 -7.85
CA MET A 26 2.06 -2.42 -6.85
C MET A 26 3.02 -3.59 -6.61
N GLY A 27 4.12 -3.37 -5.92
CA GLY A 27 4.95 -4.47 -5.41
C GLY A 27 5.93 -3.98 -4.34
N PRO A 28 6.97 -4.76 -4.01
CA PRO A 28 7.94 -4.37 -2.99
C PRO A 28 8.52 -2.99 -3.27
N THR A 29 8.54 -2.15 -2.24
CA THR A 29 8.86 -0.72 -2.37
C THR A 29 10.03 -0.37 -1.49
N LEU A 30 11.05 0.27 -2.07
CA LEU A 30 12.31 0.61 -1.43
C LEU A 30 12.30 2.05 -0.92
N TYR A 31 12.78 2.26 0.29
CA TYR A 31 12.89 3.56 0.94
C TYR A 31 14.29 3.80 1.49
N ASN A 32 14.73 5.06 1.45
CA ASN A 32 16.06 5.43 1.91
C ASN A 32 16.06 5.58 3.44
N SER A 33 16.84 4.81 4.18
CA SER A 33 16.96 4.92 5.64
C SER A 33 17.93 6.01 6.11
N PHE A 34 18.59 6.75 5.20
CA PHE A 34 19.48 7.85 5.59
C PHE A 34 18.71 8.91 6.40
N PRO A 35 19.14 9.26 7.63
CA PRO A 35 18.39 10.17 8.51
C PRO A 35 18.14 11.57 7.94
N GLY A 36 18.96 12.03 6.98
CA GLY A 36 18.78 13.32 6.31
C GLY A 36 17.79 13.28 5.14
N SER A 37 17.32 12.10 4.72
CA SER A 37 16.33 11.93 3.67
C SER A 37 14.94 11.82 4.31
N SER A 38 14.12 12.85 4.14
CA SER A 38 12.70 12.73 4.45
C SER A 38 12.04 11.92 3.33
N ASN A 39 11.75 10.63 3.55
CA ASN A 39 10.90 9.83 2.66
C ASN A 39 9.44 10.31 2.68
N THR A 40 9.17 11.55 3.07
CA THR A 40 7.83 12.10 3.17
C THR A 40 7.71 13.40 2.41
N VAL A 41 6.66 13.47 1.59
CA VAL A 41 6.29 14.63 0.78
C VAL A 41 4.87 15.05 1.12
N ASN A 42 4.57 16.33 0.92
CA ASN A 42 3.20 16.80 0.99
C ASN A 42 2.46 16.56 -0.34
N ARG A 43 1.20 16.97 -0.42
CA ARG A 43 0.36 16.81 -1.62
C ARG A 43 0.89 17.51 -2.89
N LEU A 44 1.88 18.39 -2.75
CA LEU A 44 2.53 19.13 -3.83
C LEU A 44 3.93 18.56 -4.17
N GLY A 45 4.26 17.36 -3.66
CA GLY A 45 5.55 16.72 -3.89
C GLY A 45 6.72 17.40 -3.17
N GLN A 46 6.45 18.39 -2.32
CA GLN A 46 7.48 19.13 -1.58
C GLN A 46 7.83 18.41 -0.27
N PRO A 47 9.00 18.67 0.34
CA PRO A 47 9.35 18.10 1.64
C PRO A 47 8.24 18.35 2.67
N CYS A 48 7.74 17.26 3.27
CA CYS A 48 6.61 17.36 4.18
C CYS A 48 6.99 18.07 5.48
N LYS A 49 6.10 18.92 5.97
CA LYS A 49 6.22 19.60 7.26
C LYS A 49 5.38 18.90 8.33
N ARG A 50 5.77 19.03 9.59
CA ARG A 50 5.12 18.35 10.73
C ARG A 50 3.61 18.64 10.89
N TYR A 51 3.15 19.76 10.36
CA TYR A 51 1.76 20.22 10.51
C TYR A 51 0.86 19.90 9.33
N GLU A 52 1.36 19.31 8.25
CA GLU A 52 0.55 18.97 7.08
C GLU A 52 0.44 17.45 6.93
N GLN A 53 -0.51 17.01 6.10
CA GLN A 53 -0.62 15.61 5.72
C GLN A 53 0.59 15.19 4.88
N CYS A 54 1.27 14.15 5.33
CA CYS A 54 2.43 13.57 4.65
C CYS A 54 2.08 12.28 3.91
N PHE A 55 2.72 12.08 2.77
CA PHE A 55 2.70 10.86 1.96
C PHE A 55 4.12 10.31 1.88
N PHE A 56 4.27 8.99 1.82
CA PHE A 56 5.58 8.37 1.64
C PHE A 56 6.03 8.46 0.18
N SER A 57 7.24 8.97 -0.03
CA SER A 57 7.95 8.94 -1.31
C SER A 57 8.95 7.80 -1.26
N HIS A 58 8.79 6.82 -2.14
CA HIS A 58 9.74 5.74 -2.28
C HIS A 58 10.91 6.14 -3.17
N SER A 59 12.00 5.37 -3.08
CA SER A 59 13.19 5.49 -3.94
C SER A 59 13.12 4.57 -5.14
N ASP A 60 12.40 3.45 -5.03
CA ASP A 60 12.17 2.48 -6.10
C ASP A 60 10.95 1.60 -5.74
N MET A 61 10.32 1.00 -6.75
CA MET A 61 9.25 0.00 -6.59
C MET A 61 9.36 -1.01 -7.74
N LEU A 62 9.42 -2.29 -7.38
CA LEU A 62 9.37 -3.39 -8.33
C LEU A 62 8.02 -4.09 -8.22
N HIS A 63 7.46 -4.52 -9.34
CA HIS A 63 6.04 -4.89 -9.45
C HIS A 63 5.79 -6.40 -9.31
N GLU A 64 6.84 -7.22 -9.27
CA GLU A 64 6.77 -8.68 -9.38
C GLU A 64 6.27 -9.40 -8.11
N ALA A 65 5.71 -8.69 -7.12
CA ALA A 65 5.08 -9.28 -5.93
C ALA A 65 3.98 -8.37 -5.32
N PRO A 66 2.83 -8.19 -5.99
CA PRO A 66 1.83 -7.20 -5.62
C PRO A 66 1.13 -7.45 -4.30
N SER A 67 0.67 -8.70 -4.11
CA SER A 67 0.02 -9.12 -2.88
C SER A 67 1.06 -9.68 -1.91
N CYS A 68 2.16 -8.95 -1.71
CA CYS A 68 3.21 -9.42 -0.83
C CYS A 68 2.79 -9.29 0.64
N ILE A 69 2.92 -10.37 1.42
CA ILE A 69 2.56 -10.41 2.84
C ILE A 69 3.74 -10.66 3.79
N GLY A 70 4.93 -10.87 3.23
CA GLY A 70 6.15 -11.19 3.94
C GLY A 70 7.37 -10.71 3.17
N ILE A 71 8.32 -10.08 3.85
CA ILE A 71 9.58 -9.62 3.23
C ILE A 71 10.73 -9.72 4.22
N ALA A 72 11.90 -10.12 3.75
CA ALA A 72 13.13 -10.16 4.52
C ALA A 72 14.30 -9.62 3.69
N HIS A 73 15.16 -8.81 4.31
CA HIS A 73 16.44 -8.43 3.71
C HIS A 73 17.36 -9.65 3.64
N ASP A 74 18.05 -9.81 2.51
CA ASP A 74 19.13 -10.78 2.36
C ASP A 74 20.47 -10.09 2.65
N PRO A 75 21.19 -10.49 3.72
CA PRO A 75 22.45 -9.85 4.11
C PRO A 75 23.64 -10.26 3.23
N GLU A 76 23.42 -10.88 2.07
CA GLU A 76 24.50 -11.28 1.19
C GLU A 76 25.40 -10.12 0.75
N ALA A 77 26.69 -10.41 0.59
CA ALA A 77 27.69 -9.45 0.15
C ALA A 77 28.09 -9.63 -1.33
N LYS A 78 27.43 -10.53 -2.07
CA LYS A 78 27.80 -10.84 -3.47
C LYS A 78 27.34 -9.74 -4.43
N THR A 79 26.19 -9.11 -4.16
CA THR A 79 25.65 -8.03 -4.99
C THR A 79 26.32 -6.72 -4.64
N ALA A 80 26.60 -5.88 -5.65
CA ALA A 80 27.37 -4.64 -5.46
C ALA A 80 26.66 -3.62 -4.56
N HIS A 81 25.33 -3.72 -4.48
CA HIS A 81 24.49 -2.76 -3.77
C HIS A 81 23.84 -3.31 -2.48
N GLY A 82 23.74 -4.62 -2.29
CA GLY A 82 23.15 -5.17 -1.06
C GLY A 82 21.66 -4.84 -0.85
N ASN A 83 20.95 -4.32 -1.87
CA ASN A 83 19.51 -4.04 -1.83
C ASN A 83 18.72 -5.31 -2.22
N VAL A 84 19.00 -6.41 -1.53
CA VAL A 84 18.44 -7.73 -1.85
C VAL A 84 17.38 -8.11 -0.84
N TYR A 85 16.23 -8.57 -1.31
CA TYR A 85 15.10 -8.93 -0.48
C TYR A 85 14.40 -10.18 -0.99
N TRP A 86 13.96 -11.02 -0.07
CA TRP A 86 13.04 -12.14 -0.32
C TRP A 86 11.64 -11.72 0.02
N ALA A 87 10.67 -12.08 -0.81
CA ALA A 87 9.27 -11.71 -0.65
C ALA A 87 8.34 -12.91 -0.89
N PHE A 88 7.31 -13.01 -0.07
CA PHE A 88 6.17 -13.90 -0.26
C PHE A 88 5.16 -13.18 -1.15
N ASP A 89 5.09 -13.53 -2.44
CA ASP A 89 4.04 -13.04 -3.33
C ASP A 89 2.80 -13.94 -3.23
N ALA A 90 1.77 -13.50 -2.51
CA ALA A 90 0.55 -14.30 -2.36
C ALA A 90 -0.30 -14.36 -3.63
N THR A 91 0.03 -13.57 -4.66
CA THR A 91 -0.66 -13.63 -5.96
C THR A 91 -0.23 -14.87 -6.73
N GLY A 92 1.07 -15.17 -6.75
CA GLY A 92 1.68 -16.36 -7.37
C GLY A 92 1.04 -16.76 -8.70
N ASP A 93 0.44 -17.95 -8.76
CA ASP A 93 -0.31 -18.48 -9.90
C ASP A 93 -1.85 -18.37 -9.75
N ARG A 94 -2.32 -17.56 -8.78
CA ARG A 94 -3.72 -17.43 -8.30
C ARG A 94 -4.29 -18.62 -7.55
N GLU A 95 -3.60 -19.75 -7.53
CA GLU A 95 -3.96 -20.88 -6.68
C GLU A 95 -3.10 -20.89 -5.42
N ASN A 96 -1.79 -20.66 -5.59
CA ASN A 96 -0.77 -20.62 -4.55
C ASN A 96 0.09 -19.37 -4.73
N GLY A 97 0.60 -18.84 -3.61
CA GLY A 97 1.66 -17.85 -3.62
C GLY A 97 3.00 -18.46 -4.03
N HIS A 98 3.95 -17.59 -4.37
CA HIS A 98 5.31 -17.96 -4.76
C HIS A 98 6.36 -17.16 -3.98
N LEU A 99 7.54 -17.75 -3.82
CA LEU A 99 8.71 -17.03 -3.30
C LEU A 99 9.38 -16.23 -4.43
N VAL A 100 9.76 -14.98 -4.14
CA VAL A 100 10.42 -14.10 -5.09
C VAL A 100 11.62 -13.42 -4.42
N ARG A 101 12.77 -13.41 -5.08
CA ARG A 101 13.97 -12.66 -4.66
C ARG A 101 14.13 -11.44 -5.55
N PHE A 102 14.26 -10.28 -4.93
CA PHE A 102 14.50 -8.99 -5.56
C PHE A 102 15.93 -8.54 -5.27
N ASP A 103 16.63 -8.08 -6.28
CA ASP A 103 17.82 -7.22 -6.15
C ASP A 103 17.50 -5.90 -6.87
N PHE A 104 17.27 -4.86 -6.08
CA PHE A 104 16.97 -3.52 -6.60
C PHE A 104 18.21 -2.84 -7.22
N GLN A 105 19.39 -3.47 -7.14
CA GLN A 105 20.64 -2.93 -7.66
C GLN A 105 20.85 -1.45 -7.25
N GLN A 106 21.00 -0.54 -8.22
CA GLN A 106 21.10 0.89 -8.01
C GLN A 106 19.71 1.54 -8.17
N PRO A 107 19.01 1.86 -7.06
CA PRO A 107 17.69 2.46 -7.15
C PRO A 107 17.74 3.85 -7.78
N HIS A 108 16.68 4.21 -8.52
CA HIS A 108 16.61 5.45 -9.29
C HIS A 108 16.35 6.71 -8.43
N GLY A 109 15.89 6.53 -7.19
CA GLY A 109 15.58 7.60 -6.27
C GLY A 109 14.21 8.23 -6.52
N PRO A 110 13.73 9.06 -5.59
CA PRO A 110 12.38 9.61 -5.64
C PRO A 110 12.14 10.49 -6.87
N GLY A 111 10.94 10.40 -7.45
CA GLY A 111 10.51 11.22 -8.59
C GLY A 111 11.04 10.78 -9.96
N SER A 112 11.81 9.70 -10.01
CA SER A 112 12.14 8.99 -11.25
C SER A 112 11.21 7.79 -11.43
N MET A 113 10.92 7.45 -12.68
CA MET A 113 10.14 6.25 -13.07
C MET A 113 11.04 5.17 -13.69
N ASP A 114 12.35 5.38 -13.71
CA ASP A 114 13.30 4.49 -14.38
C ASP A 114 13.73 3.34 -13.48
N HIS A 115 12.98 2.24 -13.50
CA HIS A 115 13.36 0.97 -12.87
C HIS A 115 13.88 -0.05 -13.92
N SER A 116 14.59 0.42 -14.95
CA SER A 116 15.10 -0.44 -16.03
C SER A 116 16.25 -1.37 -15.66
N VAL A 117 16.77 -1.26 -14.42
CA VAL A 117 17.90 -2.03 -13.92
C VAL A 117 17.53 -2.65 -12.59
N ALA A 118 17.20 -3.93 -12.61
CA ALA A 118 16.96 -4.76 -11.43
C ALA A 118 17.18 -6.23 -11.78
N ALA A 119 17.34 -7.08 -10.77
CA ALA A 119 17.37 -8.53 -10.96
C ALA A 119 16.36 -9.22 -10.04
N VAL A 120 15.34 -9.83 -10.64
CA VAL A 120 14.25 -10.52 -9.96
C VAL A 120 14.29 -12.01 -10.31
N ARG A 121 14.17 -12.85 -9.29
CA ARG A 121 14.08 -14.31 -9.44
C ARG A 121 12.78 -14.79 -8.80
N ARG A 122 11.94 -15.47 -9.56
CA ARG A 122 10.74 -16.12 -9.03
C ARG A 122 10.96 -17.63 -8.95
N TYR A 123 10.45 -18.24 -7.89
CA TYR A 123 10.54 -19.67 -7.61
C TYR A 123 9.13 -20.30 -7.58
N PRO A 124 8.53 -20.63 -8.74
CA PRO A 124 7.15 -21.14 -8.81
C PRO A 124 6.93 -22.48 -8.11
N GLU A 125 7.99 -23.28 -7.94
CA GLU A 125 7.94 -24.57 -7.24
C GLU A 125 7.83 -24.42 -5.72
N VAL A 126 8.17 -23.25 -5.17
CA VAL A 126 7.98 -22.93 -3.75
C VAL A 126 6.54 -22.44 -3.58
N LYS A 127 5.63 -23.36 -3.25
CA LYS A 127 4.21 -23.06 -3.08
C LYS A 127 3.96 -22.50 -1.69
N LEU A 128 3.30 -21.34 -1.65
CA LEU A 128 3.08 -20.58 -0.42
C LEU A 128 1.60 -20.27 -0.23
N SER A 129 0.92 -20.97 0.68
CA SER A 129 -0.48 -20.70 1.02
C SER A 129 -0.63 -19.47 1.91
N ARG A 130 -1.32 -18.44 1.41
CA ARG A 130 -1.50 -17.14 2.06
C ARG A 130 -2.13 -17.22 3.46
N GLY A 131 -3.12 -18.09 3.64
CA GLY A 131 -3.95 -18.12 4.85
C GLY A 131 -4.95 -16.96 4.94
N PRO A 132 -5.48 -16.67 6.14
CA PRO A 132 -6.51 -15.64 6.34
C PRO A 132 -6.04 -14.22 5.94
N PRO A 133 -6.93 -13.35 5.43
CA PRO A 133 -6.58 -11.98 5.08
C PRO A 133 -6.02 -11.17 6.25
N GLY A 134 -4.96 -10.40 5.98
CA GLY A 134 -4.34 -9.49 6.95
C GLY A 134 -3.45 -10.17 7.99
N VAL A 135 -3.11 -11.45 7.78
CA VAL A 135 -2.05 -12.15 8.51
C VAL A 135 -0.72 -11.89 7.80
N HIS A 136 0.29 -11.45 8.56
CA HIS A 136 1.65 -11.28 8.09
C HIS A 136 2.35 -12.64 7.98
N ALA A 137 3.09 -12.88 6.90
CA ALA A 137 3.99 -14.03 6.77
C ALA A 137 5.43 -13.59 7.11
N GLY A 138 5.88 -13.86 8.33
CA GLY A 138 7.23 -13.56 8.76
C GLY A 138 8.27 -14.33 7.94
N MET A 139 9.39 -13.66 7.66
CA MET A 139 10.51 -14.22 6.92
C MET A 139 11.81 -13.76 7.57
N VAL A 140 12.82 -14.62 7.56
CA VAL A 140 14.17 -14.26 8.01
C VAL A 140 15.22 -15.06 7.26
N VAL A 141 16.33 -14.40 6.91
CA VAL A 141 17.47 -15.05 6.24
C VAL A 141 18.55 -15.31 7.29
N HIS A 142 18.97 -16.57 7.43
CA HIS A 142 20.11 -16.91 8.26
C HIS A 142 21.40 -16.52 7.51
N PRO A 143 22.23 -15.61 8.05
CA PRO A 143 23.36 -15.02 7.32
C PRO A 143 24.44 -16.03 6.95
N GLU A 144 24.75 -16.97 7.86
CA GLU A 144 25.84 -17.94 7.66
C GLU A 144 25.38 -19.21 6.94
N ARG A 145 24.26 -19.81 7.37
CA ARG A 145 23.69 -21.03 6.76
C ARG A 145 23.07 -20.79 5.38
N ARG A 146 22.81 -19.53 5.01
CA ARG A 146 22.18 -19.14 3.74
C ARG A 146 20.83 -19.85 3.53
N GLU A 147 20.05 -19.92 4.61
CA GLU A 147 18.69 -20.48 4.65
C GLU A 147 17.67 -19.35 4.84
N VAL A 148 16.61 -19.32 4.01
CA VAL A 148 15.47 -18.41 4.14
C VAL A 148 14.35 -19.15 4.85
N PHE A 149 14.03 -18.73 6.06
CA PHE A 149 12.87 -19.22 6.81
C PHE A 149 11.65 -18.42 6.41
N VAL A 150 10.56 -19.11 6.08
CA VAL A 150 9.30 -18.50 5.61
C VAL A 150 8.14 -19.11 6.37
N ALA A 151 7.39 -18.27 7.10
CA ALA A 151 6.11 -18.69 7.66
C ALA A 151 5.10 -18.83 6.52
N VAL A 152 4.37 -19.94 6.50
CA VAL A 152 3.31 -20.22 5.54
C VAL A 152 1.99 -20.31 6.32
N PRO A 153 1.30 -19.17 6.54
CA PRO A 153 0.16 -19.13 7.45
C PRO A 153 -0.97 -20.08 7.05
N GLY A 154 -1.23 -20.22 5.74
CA GLY A 154 -2.30 -21.07 5.23
C GLY A 154 -2.06 -22.57 5.41
N ASP A 155 -0.80 -22.99 5.53
CA ASP A 155 -0.43 -24.40 5.68
C ASP A 155 -0.12 -24.77 7.14
N GLY A 156 0.00 -23.78 8.04
CA GLY A 156 0.41 -24.03 9.42
C GLY A 156 1.85 -24.54 9.51
N THR A 157 2.73 -24.04 8.64
CA THR A 157 4.13 -24.49 8.57
C THR A 157 5.12 -23.32 8.54
N VAL A 158 6.36 -23.61 8.91
CA VAL A 158 7.52 -22.83 8.52
C VAL A 158 8.31 -23.69 7.53
N ILE A 159 8.61 -23.16 6.36
CA ILE A 159 9.51 -23.80 5.39
C ILE A 159 10.88 -23.12 5.42
N VAL A 160 11.89 -23.86 4.96
CA VAL A 160 13.24 -23.35 4.72
C VAL A 160 13.57 -23.52 3.25
N VAL A 161 14.12 -22.46 2.65
CA VAL A 161 14.60 -22.45 1.27
C VAL A 161 16.09 -22.06 1.24
N GLY A 162 16.91 -22.78 0.49
CA GLY A 162 18.34 -22.47 0.32
C GLY A 162 18.52 -21.19 -0.52
N ALA A 163 18.98 -20.11 0.10
CA ALA A 163 19.08 -18.78 -0.51
C ALA A 163 20.01 -18.72 -1.73
N ASP A 164 21.04 -19.58 -1.74
CA ASP A 164 22.04 -19.66 -2.80
C ASP A 164 21.81 -20.85 -3.76
N SER A 165 20.68 -21.54 -3.65
CA SER A 165 20.35 -22.73 -4.43
C SER A 165 19.39 -22.43 -5.60
N GLY A 166 19.08 -23.47 -6.37
CA GLY A 166 18.27 -23.38 -7.58
C GLY A 166 19.07 -23.04 -8.82
N SER A 167 18.42 -23.15 -9.98
CA SER A 167 19.02 -22.93 -11.29
C SER A 167 18.12 -22.05 -12.15
N TYR A 168 18.73 -21.12 -12.87
CA TYR A 168 18.05 -20.37 -13.93
C TYR A 168 17.41 -21.36 -14.90
N THR A 169 16.14 -21.13 -15.20
CA THR A 169 15.35 -22.00 -16.07
C THR A 169 14.96 -21.29 -17.35
N ARG A 170 14.32 -20.12 -17.23
CA ARG A 170 13.81 -19.34 -18.36
C ARG A 170 13.54 -17.88 -17.98
N VAL A 171 13.33 -17.03 -18.99
CA VAL A 171 12.99 -15.62 -18.80
C VAL A 171 11.54 -15.51 -18.36
N ALA A 172 11.28 -14.86 -17.23
CA ALA A 172 9.94 -14.67 -16.68
C ALA A 172 9.17 -13.53 -17.37
N ARG A 173 9.86 -12.63 -18.07
CA ARG A 173 9.25 -11.44 -18.70
C ARG A 173 8.13 -11.75 -19.70
N GLU A 174 8.17 -12.92 -20.33
CA GLU A 174 7.11 -13.38 -21.24
C GLU A 174 5.91 -13.95 -20.48
N GLU A 175 6.14 -14.57 -19.32
CA GLU A 175 5.10 -15.12 -18.43
C GLU A 175 4.42 -14.02 -17.60
N TYR A 176 5.13 -12.92 -17.29
CA TYR A 176 4.69 -11.85 -16.40
C TYR A 176 4.87 -10.45 -17.03
N PRO A 177 4.26 -10.18 -18.20
CA PRO A 177 4.54 -8.98 -18.98
C PRO A 177 4.06 -7.68 -18.32
N ILE A 178 3.11 -7.74 -17.39
CA ILE A 178 2.56 -6.54 -16.74
C ILE A 178 3.45 -5.97 -15.63
N TYR A 179 4.37 -6.77 -15.10
CA TYR A 179 5.25 -6.38 -13.99
C TYR A 179 6.64 -5.95 -14.48
N THR A 180 7.03 -6.42 -15.66
CA THR A 180 8.41 -6.30 -16.12
C THR A 180 8.68 -5.04 -16.94
N ASN A 181 9.85 -4.45 -16.72
CA ASN A 181 10.44 -3.58 -17.73
C ASN A 181 10.80 -4.41 -18.98
N ARG A 182 10.65 -3.84 -20.18
CA ARG A 182 10.94 -4.52 -21.46
C ARG A 182 12.42 -4.51 -21.82
N LEU A 183 13.24 -3.69 -21.15
CA LEU A 183 14.66 -3.58 -21.44
C LEU A 183 15.44 -4.81 -20.94
N PRO A 184 16.42 -5.32 -21.71
CA PRO A 184 17.24 -6.47 -21.29
C PRO A 184 18.03 -6.26 -20.00
N SER A 185 18.26 -4.99 -19.59
CA SER A 185 18.91 -4.62 -18.34
C SER A 185 18.09 -4.96 -17.10
N PHE A 186 16.79 -5.20 -17.26
CA PHE A 186 15.91 -5.70 -16.22
C PHE A 186 15.86 -7.22 -16.29
N ASP A 187 16.65 -7.89 -15.45
CA ASP A 187 16.65 -9.35 -15.39
C ASP A 187 15.45 -9.82 -14.57
N TYR A 188 14.52 -10.55 -15.20
CA TYR A 188 13.47 -11.24 -14.48
C TYR A 188 13.37 -12.67 -15.00
N SER A 189 13.66 -13.60 -14.10
CA SER A 189 13.87 -15.01 -14.45
C SER A 189 13.12 -15.96 -13.51
N ILE A 190 12.78 -17.12 -14.06
CA ILE A 190 12.28 -18.27 -13.31
C ILE A 190 13.47 -19.12 -12.87
N TRP A 191 13.47 -19.45 -11.59
CA TRP A 191 14.42 -20.36 -10.97
C TRP A 191 13.68 -21.57 -10.40
N GLU A 192 14.23 -22.75 -10.64
CA GLU A 192 13.68 -24.04 -10.21
C GLU A 192 14.81 -24.90 -9.61
N CYS A 193 14.47 -26.06 -9.06
CA CYS A 193 15.40 -26.93 -8.35
C CYS A 193 16.06 -26.28 -7.12
N VAL A 194 15.34 -25.37 -6.47
CA VAL A 194 15.72 -24.77 -5.21
C VAL A 194 15.63 -25.81 -4.10
N GLU A 195 16.60 -25.78 -3.21
CA GLU A 195 16.58 -26.63 -2.03
C GLU A 195 15.52 -26.10 -1.08
N GLN A 196 14.58 -26.96 -0.68
CA GLN A 196 13.52 -26.59 0.25
C GLN A 196 13.07 -27.76 1.12
N ARG A 197 12.59 -27.45 2.32
CA ARG A 197 12.02 -28.43 3.25
C ARG A 197 11.04 -27.77 4.21
N VAL A 198 10.14 -28.56 4.78
CA VAL A 198 9.35 -28.14 5.95
C VAL A 198 10.28 -28.16 7.17
N PHE A 199 10.35 -27.04 7.89
CA PHE A 199 11.11 -26.88 9.12
C PHE A 199 10.24 -27.20 10.35
N ALA A 200 9.06 -26.59 10.43
CA ALA A 200 8.09 -26.85 11.48
C ALA A 200 6.68 -26.98 10.88
N SER A 201 5.82 -27.77 11.54
CA SER A 201 4.45 -28.04 11.11
C SER A 201 3.51 -28.12 12.31
N ASN A 202 2.20 -28.15 12.03
CA ASN A 202 1.13 -28.12 13.03
C ASN A 202 1.11 -26.81 13.84
N LEU A 203 1.48 -25.71 13.19
CA LEU A 203 1.37 -24.36 13.75
C LEU A 203 0.00 -23.77 13.41
N ASP A 204 -0.61 -23.04 14.34
CA ASP A 204 -1.84 -22.30 14.11
C ASP A 204 -1.52 -20.90 13.55
N THR A 205 -1.61 -20.80 12.23
CA THR A 205 -1.45 -19.55 11.49
C THR A 205 -0.12 -18.85 11.85
N PRO A 206 1.05 -19.47 11.54
CA PRO A 206 2.35 -18.89 11.85
C PRO A 206 2.49 -17.53 11.17
N SER A 207 3.09 -16.58 11.89
CA SER A 207 3.16 -15.18 11.51
C SER A 207 4.60 -14.65 11.61
N GLY A 208 4.92 -13.82 12.59
CA GLY A 208 6.27 -13.28 12.78
C GLY A 208 7.34 -14.36 12.92
N LEU A 209 8.51 -14.11 12.32
CA LEU A 209 9.71 -14.93 12.44
C LEU A 209 10.89 -14.04 12.79
N THR A 210 11.78 -14.49 13.68
CA THR A 210 13.07 -13.85 13.90
C THR A 210 14.09 -14.83 14.48
N LEU A 211 15.37 -14.61 14.20
CA LEU A 211 16.46 -15.41 14.75
C LEU A 211 16.96 -14.79 16.06
N SER A 212 17.50 -15.61 16.96
CA SER A 212 18.38 -15.13 18.01
C SER A 212 19.64 -14.48 17.43
N GLU A 213 20.31 -13.65 18.24
CA GLU A 213 21.53 -12.94 17.82
C GLU A 213 22.65 -13.89 17.36
N ASP A 214 22.74 -15.07 17.97
CA ASP A 214 23.68 -16.14 17.62
C ASP A 214 23.21 -16.99 16.41
N GLY A 215 21.99 -16.80 15.91
CA GLY A 215 21.42 -17.58 14.80
C GLY A 215 21.01 -19.02 15.16
N GLU A 216 21.19 -19.46 16.41
CA GLU A 216 20.95 -20.86 16.80
C GLU A 216 19.48 -21.18 17.08
N ARG A 217 18.67 -20.15 17.37
CA ARG A 217 17.24 -20.28 17.70
C ARG A 217 16.39 -19.48 16.76
N LEU A 218 15.28 -20.07 16.32
CA LEU A 218 14.23 -19.42 15.55
C LEU A 218 13.01 -19.21 16.45
N PHE A 219 12.60 -17.95 16.60
CA PHE A 219 11.34 -17.57 17.24
C PHE A 219 10.24 -17.52 16.19
N VAL A 220 9.14 -18.22 16.44
CA VAL A 220 7.99 -18.34 15.54
C VAL A 220 6.73 -17.94 16.30
N ALA A 221 6.10 -16.83 15.92
CA ALA A 221 4.83 -16.42 16.49
C ALA A 221 3.66 -17.11 15.81
N GLU A 222 2.69 -17.56 16.60
CA GLU A 222 1.39 -18.02 16.13
C GLU A 222 0.36 -16.91 16.26
N HIS A 223 -0.21 -16.49 15.13
CA HIS A 223 -1.29 -15.51 15.15
C HIS A 223 -2.59 -16.14 15.68
N GLY A 224 -2.79 -17.46 15.55
CA GLY A 224 -4.03 -18.12 16.01
C GLY A 224 -4.13 -18.26 17.54
N THR A 225 -3.00 -18.43 18.22
CA THR A 225 -2.94 -18.74 19.66
C THR A 225 -2.27 -17.67 20.51
N GLY A 226 -1.42 -16.82 19.91
CA GLY A 226 -0.59 -15.89 20.66
C GLY A 226 0.72 -16.45 21.19
N HIS A 227 0.99 -17.74 20.98
CA HIS A 227 2.23 -18.35 21.43
C HIS A 227 3.41 -17.92 20.57
N ILE A 228 4.59 -17.85 21.19
CA ILE A 228 5.86 -17.74 20.48
C ILE A 228 6.66 -19.02 20.74
N HIS A 229 6.77 -19.86 19.72
CA HIS A 229 7.58 -21.06 19.77
C HIS A 229 9.05 -20.75 19.53
N VAL A 230 9.91 -21.45 20.26
CA VAL A 230 11.37 -21.33 20.13
C VAL A 230 11.90 -22.66 19.60
N TYR A 231 12.46 -22.66 18.40
CA TYR A 231 13.04 -23.83 17.77
C TYR A 231 14.56 -23.76 17.71
N GLU A 232 15.23 -24.91 17.86
CA GLU A 232 16.63 -25.06 17.46
C GLU A 232 16.72 -25.05 15.93
N VAL A 233 17.54 -24.17 15.37
CA VAL A 233 17.70 -24.05 13.91
C VAL A 233 18.33 -25.29 13.28
N SER A 234 19.31 -25.91 13.95
CA SER A 234 20.08 -27.03 13.39
C SER A 234 19.30 -28.34 13.32
N SER A 235 18.38 -28.58 14.27
CA SER A 235 17.61 -29.83 14.38
C SER A 235 16.11 -29.66 14.10
N ALA A 236 15.62 -28.42 13.99
CA ALA A 236 14.21 -28.07 13.98
C ALA A 236 13.42 -28.57 15.22
N THR A 237 14.11 -28.84 16.33
CA THR A 237 13.46 -29.28 17.56
C THR A 237 12.82 -28.10 18.27
N LEU A 238 11.55 -28.25 18.69
CA LEU A 238 10.90 -27.30 19.59
C LEU A 238 11.61 -27.33 20.95
N LEU A 239 12.19 -26.21 21.33
CA LEU A 239 12.91 -26.03 22.59
C LEU A 239 11.98 -25.55 23.69
N ASP A 240 11.14 -24.56 23.37
CA ASP A 240 10.26 -23.91 24.34
C ASP A 240 9.06 -23.26 23.66
N THR A 241 8.05 -22.89 24.46
CA THR A 241 6.90 -22.11 24.02
C THR A 241 6.64 -20.99 25.03
N ILE A 242 6.75 -19.75 24.56
CA ILE A 242 6.48 -18.56 25.36
C ILE A 242 4.99 -18.27 25.22
N GLU A 243 4.26 -18.41 26.33
CA GLU A 243 2.87 -17.96 26.43
C GLU A 243 2.83 -16.43 26.52
N THR A 244 1.95 -15.81 25.74
CA THR A 244 1.72 -14.36 25.77
C THR A 244 0.24 -14.08 26.05
N ASP A 245 -0.07 -12.83 26.41
CA ASP A 245 -1.46 -12.39 26.62
C ASP A 245 -2.10 -11.79 25.35
N PHE A 246 -1.54 -12.07 24.17
CA PHE A 246 -1.95 -11.48 22.88
C PHE A 246 -2.47 -12.56 21.93
N GLU A 247 -3.32 -12.22 20.96
CA GLU A 247 -3.95 -13.19 20.04
C GLU A 247 -3.86 -12.78 18.55
N SER A 248 -3.00 -11.80 18.22
CA SER A 248 -2.83 -11.31 16.85
C SER A 248 -1.41 -10.81 16.59
N ILE A 249 -0.44 -11.58 17.07
CA ILE A 249 0.97 -11.26 16.92
C ILE A 249 1.31 -11.20 15.43
N GLY A 250 1.97 -10.11 15.04
CA GLY A 250 2.44 -9.87 13.68
C GLY A 250 3.94 -10.03 13.56
N GLY A 251 4.61 -9.01 13.01
CA GLY A 251 6.07 -9.01 12.86
C GLY A 251 6.82 -9.05 14.19
N MET A 252 8.01 -9.67 14.16
CA MET A 252 8.92 -9.78 15.30
C MET A 252 10.34 -9.39 14.90
N ALA A 253 11.13 -8.91 15.87
CA ALA A 253 12.55 -8.64 15.70
C ALA A 253 13.30 -8.74 17.02
N VAL A 254 14.47 -9.40 17.02
CA VAL A 254 15.42 -9.32 18.13
C VAL A 254 16.28 -8.07 17.99
N SER A 255 16.42 -7.31 19.08
CA SER A 255 17.31 -6.14 19.15
C SER A 255 18.77 -6.59 19.27
N PRO A 256 19.67 -6.21 18.34
CA PRO A 256 21.09 -6.58 18.44
C PRO A 256 21.81 -5.84 19.58
N ASN A 257 21.19 -4.84 20.21
CA ASN A 257 21.80 -4.06 21.29
C ASN A 257 21.44 -4.59 22.68
N THR A 258 20.22 -5.09 22.84
CA THR A 258 19.67 -5.51 24.14
C THR A 258 19.37 -7.00 24.22
N ASN A 259 19.39 -7.69 23.08
CA ASN A 259 18.94 -9.07 22.93
C ASN A 259 17.49 -9.29 23.42
N SER A 260 16.68 -8.25 23.34
CA SER A 260 15.25 -8.28 23.64
C SER A 260 14.45 -8.65 22.39
N LEU A 261 13.40 -9.45 22.55
CA LEU A 261 12.48 -9.79 21.46
C LEU A 261 11.34 -8.78 21.43
N PHE A 262 11.25 -8.00 20.36
CA PHE A 262 10.14 -7.08 20.11
C PHE A 262 9.13 -7.72 19.18
N PHE A 263 7.85 -7.48 19.44
CA PHE A 263 6.75 -7.91 18.56
C PHE A 263 5.61 -6.92 18.57
N VAL A 264 4.82 -6.91 17.50
CA VAL A 264 3.61 -6.08 17.40
C VAL A 264 2.37 -6.94 17.56
N ASP A 265 1.35 -6.42 18.23
CA ASP A 265 0.01 -7.01 18.23
C ASP A 265 -0.98 -6.11 17.50
N LYS A 266 -1.68 -6.68 16.52
CA LYS A 266 -2.58 -5.95 15.63
C LYS A 266 -3.87 -5.53 16.33
N SER A 267 -4.40 -6.37 17.23
CA SER A 267 -5.69 -6.18 17.89
C SER A 267 -5.63 -5.08 18.96
N THR A 268 -4.54 -5.04 19.73
CA THR A 268 -4.31 -4.04 20.79
C THR A 268 -3.62 -2.79 20.25
N ASN A 269 -3.05 -2.84 19.04
CA ASN A 269 -2.26 -1.77 18.43
C ASN A 269 -1.09 -1.35 19.33
N THR A 270 -0.32 -2.35 19.80
CA THR A 270 0.84 -2.14 20.69
C THR A 270 2.13 -2.70 20.10
N LEU A 271 3.25 -2.08 20.50
CA LEU A 271 4.59 -2.64 20.41
C LEU A 271 4.94 -3.21 21.78
N ASN A 272 5.23 -4.50 21.83
CA ASN A 272 5.51 -5.25 23.05
C ASN A 272 6.96 -5.74 23.04
N VAL A 273 7.48 -6.06 24.22
CA VAL A 273 8.85 -6.55 24.39
C VAL A 273 8.85 -7.73 25.37
N ILE A 274 9.60 -8.77 25.02
CA ILE A 274 10.00 -9.84 25.92
C ILE A 274 11.46 -9.60 26.25
N ASP A 275 11.69 -9.26 27.51
CA ASP A 275 13.02 -9.05 28.07
C ASP A 275 13.44 -10.23 28.92
N ARG A 276 14.72 -10.59 28.81
CA ARG A 276 15.32 -11.55 29.72
C ARG A 276 15.52 -10.90 31.10
N SER A 277 14.74 -11.32 32.09
CA SER A 277 14.82 -10.78 33.45
C SER A 277 16.15 -11.09 34.14
N GLU A 278 16.70 -12.29 33.94
CA GLU A 278 17.93 -12.78 34.56
C GLU A 278 18.69 -13.69 33.59
N SER A 279 20.02 -13.77 33.70
CA SER A 279 20.81 -14.73 32.92
C SER A 279 20.48 -16.16 33.34
N CYS A 280 20.28 -17.07 32.39
CA CYS A 280 20.18 -18.48 32.68
C CYS A 280 21.53 -19.00 33.21
N ASP A 281 21.51 -19.79 34.29
CA ASP A 281 22.71 -20.46 34.81
C ASP A 281 23.21 -21.59 33.90
N THR A 282 22.35 -22.06 32.99
CA THR A 282 22.61 -23.14 32.03
C THR A 282 22.74 -22.58 30.63
N ASN A 283 23.82 -22.97 29.95
CA ASN A 283 23.94 -22.75 28.52
C ASN A 283 22.94 -23.62 27.76
N TYR A 284 22.55 -23.13 26.60
CA TYR A 284 21.81 -23.89 25.62
C TYR A 284 22.58 -25.16 25.21
N GLU A 285 21.97 -26.33 25.37
CA GLU A 285 22.49 -27.60 24.86
C GLU A 285 21.76 -27.98 23.58
N THR A 286 22.52 -28.13 22.49
CA THR A 286 22.00 -28.58 21.20
C THR A 286 21.31 -29.95 21.31
N ARG A 287 20.21 -30.15 20.58
CA ARG A 287 19.54 -31.45 20.46
C ARG A 287 20.12 -32.28 19.32
N VAL A 288 21.04 -31.73 18.55
CA VAL A 288 21.80 -32.47 17.53
C VAL A 288 22.81 -33.38 18.22
N SER A 289 22.79 -34.68 17.92
CA SER A 289 23.77 -35.60 18.49
C SER A 289 25.16 -35.38 17.86
N THR A 290 26.21 -35.54 18.67
CA THR A 290 27.60 -35.44 18.19
C THR A 290 27.90 -36.45 17.10
N ASP A 291 27.35 -37.66 17.20
CA ASP A 291 27.53 -38.72 16.22
C ASP A 291 26.89 -38.37 14.88
N PHE A 292 25.72 -37.71 14.90
CA PHE A 292 25.07 -37.23 13.68
C PHE A 292 25.88 -36.11 13.04
N SER A 293 26.33 -35.11 13.81
CA SER A 293 27.16 -34.03 13.28
C SER A 293 28.45 -34.55 12.64
N PHE A 294 29.12 -35.49 13.31
CA PHE A 294 30.32 -36.13 12.79
C PHE A 294 30.04 -36.91 11.50
N ALA A 295 28.96 -37.70 11.47
CA ALA A 295 28.58 -38.46 10.27
C ALA A 295 28.22 -37.53 9.09
N LEU A 296 27.53 -36.42 9.37
CA LEU A 296 27.17 -35.43 8.36
C LEU A 296 28.40 -34.73 7.78
N GLU A 297 29.37 -34.35 8.63
CA GLU A 297 30.64 -33.77 8.21
C GLU A 297 31.44 -34.72 7.32
N VAL A 298 31.59 -35.98 7.75
CA VAL A 298 32.28 -37.01 6.98
C VAL A 298 31.60 -37.27 5.64
N ALA A 299 30.27 -37.38 5.62
CA ALA A 299 29.51 -37.57 4.38
C ALA A 299 29.72 -36.37 3.43
N THR A 300 29.58 -35.15 3.93
CA THR A 300 29.79 -33.92 3.17
C THR A 300 31.19 -33.90 2.55
N GLU A 301 32.23 -34.17 3.34
CA GLU A 301 33.61 -34.20 2.86
C GLU A 301 33.82 -35.24 1.75
N ILE A 302 33.30 -36.46 1.91
CA ILE A 302 33.43 -37.52 0.90
C ILE A 302 32.77 -37.09 -0.41
N PHE A 303 31.50 -36.67 -0.36
CA PHE A 303 30.77 -36.29 -1.57
C PHE A 303 31.34 -35.03 -2.23
N GLU A 304 31.79 -34.04 -1.46
CA GLU A 304 32.38 -32.83 -2.03
C GLU A 304 33.76 -33.08 -2.66
N ASN A 305 34.53 -34.04 -2.12
CA ASN A 305 35.80 -34.46 -2.72
C ASN A 305 35.61 -35.21 -4.04
N GLU A 306 34.51 -35.95 -4.21
CA GLU A 306 34.21 -36.71 -5.42
C GLU A 306 33.46 -35.88 -6.48
N GLY A 307 32.46 -35.09 -6.06
CA GLY A 307 31.54 -34.38 -6.94
C GLY A 307 31.73 -32.87 -7.02
N GLY A 308 32.53 -32.29 -6.13
CA GLY A 308 32.66 -30.84 -5.95
C GLY A 308 31.71 -30.29 -4.87
N LYS A 309 31.93 -29.02 -4.50
CA LYS A 309 31.17 -28.35 -3.43
C LYS A 309 29.66 -28.34 -3.70
N GLY A 310 28.86 -28.57 -2.65
CA GLY A 310 27.41 -28.49 -2.71
C GLY A 310 26.71 -29.66 -3.41
N VAL A 311 27.43 -30.74 -3.73
CA VAL A 311 26.83 -31.95 -4.32
C VAL A 311 26.04 -32.76 -3.30
N PHE A 312 26.43 -32.71 -2.02
CA PHE A 312 25.73 -33.39 -0.95
C PHE A 312 24.64 -32.51 -0.33
N ASN A 313 23.45 -33.07 -0.18
CA ASN A 313 22.35 -32.44 0.53
C ASN A 313 21.58 -33.50 1.32
N LEU A 314 21.35 -33.24 2.61
CA LEU A 314 20.64 -34.19 3.49
C LEU A 314 19.15 -34.31 3.15
N HIS A 315 18.55 -33.24 2.62
CA HIS A 315 17.12 -33.10 2.44
C HIS A 315 16.66 -33.23 0.98
N ARG A 316 17.60 -33.25 0.02
CA ARG A 316 17.31 -33.45 -1.40
C ARG A 316 17.73 -34.85 -1.82
N ASP A 317 16.76 -35.74 -1.99
CA ASP A 317 16.94 -37.15 -2.39
C ASP A 317 16.42 -37.46 -3.80
N HIS A 318 16.08 -36.43 -4.58
CA HIS A 318 15.56 -36.56 -5.94
C HIS A 318 16.38 -35.76 -6.95
N ASP A 319 16.40 -36.24 -8.19
CA ASP A 319 16.89 -35.47 -9.33
C ASP A 319 15.84 -34.44 -9.72
N CYS A 320 16.23 -33.17 -9.77
CA CYS A 320 15.39 -32.10 -10.27
C CYS A 320 15.86 -31.67 -11.66
N ILE A 321 14.93 -31.64 -12.61
CA ILE A 321 15.18 -31.23 -14.00
C ILE A 321 14.45 -29.91 -14.25
N PRO A 322 15.18 -28.80 -14.46
CA PRO A 322 14.58 -27.50 -14.74
C PRO A 322 13.67 -27.53 -15.98
N GLN A 323 12.47 -26.97 -15.85
CA GLN A 323 11.46 -26.91 -16.90
C GLN A 323 11.66 -25.68 -17.79
N VAL A 324 12.47 -25.82 -18.84
CA VAL A 324 12.78 -24.71 -19.77
C VAL A 324 11.59 -24.32 -20.67
N VAL A 325 10.53 -25.12 -20.71
CA VAL A 325 9.35 -24.86 -21.52
C VAL A 325 8.36 -24.02 -20.72
N ILE A 326 7.90 -22.91 -21.32
CA ILE A 326 6.85 -22.07 -20.75
C ILE A 326 5.57 -22.92 -20.63
N PRO A 327 5.01 -23.13 -19.43
CA PRO A 327 3.72 -23.79 -19.28
C PRO A 327 2.67 -22.98 -20.03
N ASN A 328 1.92 -23.66 -20.91
CA ASN A 328 0.87 -23.12 -21.79
C ASN A 328 0.43 -21.67 -21.47
N THR A 329 0.60 -20.75 -22.43
CA THR A 329 0.32 -19.30 -22.29
C THR A 329 -1.08 -18.97 -21.77
N THR A 330 -2.06 -19.85 -21.94
CA THR A 330 -3.43 -19.67 -21.41
C THR A 330 -3.56 -19.84 -19.89
N TYR A 331 -2.59 -20.45 -19.20
CA TYR A 331 -2.57 -20.52 -17.72
C TYR A 331 -2.35 -19.12 -17.10
N PHE A 332 -1.66 -18.25 -17.83
CA PHE A 332 -1.20 -16.95 -17.33
C PHE A 332 -2.05 -15.76 -17.81
N GLU A 333 -2.80 -15.91 -18.92
CA GLU A 333 -3.87 -14.96 -19.30
C GLU A 333 -4.91 -14.79 -18.18
N GLN A 334 -5.06 -15.78 -17.30
CA GLN A 334 -5.96 -15.69 -16.16
C GLN A 334 -5.50 -14.64 -15.16
N VAL A 335 -4.19 -14.46 -14.95
CA VAL A 335 -3.64 -13.60 -13.89
C VAL A 335 -3.64 -12.12 -14.26
N HIS A 336 -3.76 -11.82 -15.56
CA HIS A 336 -3.43 -10.54 -16.17
C HIS A 336 -4.39 -10.19 -17.32
N ILE A 337 -5.69 -10.06 -17.02
CA ILE A 337 -6.67 -9.49 -17.97
C ILE A 337 -6.20 -8.12 -18.46
N ASP A 338 -6.64 -7.73 -19.67
CA ASP A 338 -6.24 -6.60 -20.53
C ASP A 338 -6.33 -5.17 -19.92
N THR A 339 -6.28 -5.04 -18.60
CA THR A 339 -6.35 -3.79 -17.86
C THR A 339 -5.07 -3.62 -17.03
N GLY A 340 -4.18 -2.70 -17.44
CA GLY A 340 -2.93 -2.42 -16.74
C GLY A 340 -1.99 -1.53 -17.56
N TYR A 341 -0.89 -1.06 -16.96
CA TYR A 341 0.08 -0.15 -17.60
C TYR A 341 0.71 -0.72 -18.88
N ALA A 342 0.72 -2.05 -19.01
CA ALA A 342 1.30 -2.77 -20.14
C ALA A 342 0.27 -3.48 -21.04
N ALA A 343 -1.04 -3.27 -20.84
CA ALA A 343 -2.04 -3.78 -21.78
C ALA A 343 -1.79 -3.15 -23.17
N ASN A 344 -1.92 -3.95 -24.21
CA ASN A 344 -1.29 -3.82 -25.54
C ASN A 344 -1.66 -2.57 -26.38
N SER A 345 -2.26 -1.53 -25.80
CA SER A 345 -2.50 -0.26 -26.47
C SER A 345 -1.31 0.67 -26.28
N THR A 346 -0.74 1.11 -27.40
CA THR A 346 -0.02 2.38 -27.59
C THR A 346 -0.11 3.33 -26.41
N HIS A 347 1.04 3.80 -25.90
CA HIS A 347 1.13 4.96 -25.01
C HIS A 347 0.14 6.05 -25.46
N MET A 348 -1.06 6.03 -24.90
CA MET A 348 -2.04 7.08 -25.15
C MET A 348 -1.42 8.34 -24.54
N GLY A 349 -1.37 9.41 -25.33
CA GLY A 349 -0.83 10.68 -24.85
C GLY A 349 -1.57 11.08 -23.58
N SER A 350 -0.87 11.69 -22.63
CA SER A 350 -1.45 12.14 -21.35
C SER A 350 -2.72 12.98 -21.56
N GLU A 351 -2.79 13.76 -22.65
CA GLU A 351 -3.97 14.55 -23.04
C GLU A 351 -5.20 13.71 -23.43
N GLU A 352 -5.03 12.52 -24.01
CA GLU A 352 -6.14 11.65 -24.41
C GLU A 352 -6.82 10.99 -23.20
N LEU A 353 -6.07 10.77 -22.12
CA LEU A 353 -6.58 10.21 -20.87
C LEU A 353 -7.35 11.25 -20.05
N ALA A 354 -6.94 12.51 -20.09
CA ALA A 354 -7.45 13.59 -19.24
C ALA A 354 -8.96 13.87 -19.41
N ASN A 355 -9.50 13.61 -20.61
CA ASN A 355 -10.89 13.93 -20.97
C ASN A 355 -11.83 12.72 -20.90
N ARG A 356 -11.34 11.55 -20.51
CA ARG A 356 -12.16 10.34 -20.45
C ARG A 356 -13.16 10.40 -19.29
N THR A 357 -14.34 9.84 -19.54
CA THR A 357 -15.49 9.87 -18.62
C THR A 357 -16.03 8.48 -18.30
N ASP A 358 -15.49 7.44 -18.91
CA ASP A 358 -15.95 6.08 -18.77
C ASP A 358 -15.34 5.43 -17.52
N CYS A 359 -15.76 5.91 -16.35
CA CYS A 359 -15.19 5.56 -15.05
C CYS A 359 -15.66 4.22 -14.47
N ASN A 360 -16.29 3.35 -15.26
CA ASN A 360 -16.84 2.10 -14.72
C ASN A 360 -15.72 1.15 -14.26
N ALA A 361 -16.04 0.25 -13.33
CA ALA A 361 -15.06 -0.68 -12.74
C ALA A 361 -14.34 -1.53 -13.79
N THR A 362 -15.04 -1.89 -14.88
CA THR A 362 -14.55 -2.75 -15.97
C THR A 362 -13.93 -2.00 -17.15
N SER A 363 -13.79 -0.67 -17.06
CA SER A 363 -13.34 0.15 -18.18
C SER A 363 -11.84 -0.02 -18.40
N GLU A 364 -11.41 0.09 -19.66
CA GLU A 364 -10.00 0.09 -20.07
C GLU A 364 -9.21 1.32 -19.57
N LEU A 365 -9.88 2.33 -19.00
CA LEU A 365 -9.21 3.50 -18.44
C LEU A 365 -8.31 3.09 -17.26
N ASN A 366 -6.99 3.20 -17.48
CA ASN A 366 -5.97 2.86 -16.50
C ASN A 366 -5.77 4.00 -15.48
N PHE A 367 -6.05 3.72 -14.21
CA PHE A 367 -5.92 4.70 -13.13
C PHE A 367 -4.46 4.92 -12.68
N ASP A 368 -3.56 3.95 -12.83
CA ASP A 368 -2.12 4.17 -12.60
C ASP A 368 -1.59 5.18 -13.61
N ALA A 369 -1.99 5.07 -14.89
CA ALA A 369 -1.59 6.02 -15.93
C ALA A 369 -2.09 7.44 -15.65
N LEU A 370 -3.31 7.59 -15.09
CA LEU A 370 -3.81 8.90 -14.65
C LEU A 370 -2.96 9.49 -13.52
N LEU A 371 -2.69 8.69 -12.48
CA LEU A 371 -1.92 9.13 -11.31
C LEU A 371 -0.48 9.47 -11.67
N LEU A 372 0.20 8.59 -12.42
CA LEU A 372 1.56 8.80 -12.91
C LEU A 372 1.64 9.96 -13.91
N GLY A 373 0.58 10.19 -14.70
CA GLY A 373 0.47 11.33 -15.62
C GLY A 373 0.15 12.67 -14.93
N GLY A 374 -0.01 12.70 -13.60
CA GLY A 374 -0.30 13.91 -12.83
C GLY A 374 -1.77 14.35 -12.83
N TYR A 375 -2.71 13.48 -13.21
CA TYR A 375 -4.14 13.74 -13.24
C TYR A 375 -4.85 13.33 -11.94
N TYR A 376 -4.32 13.73 -10.79
CA TYR A 376 -4.84 13.41 -9.46
C TYR A 376 -6.31 13.81 -9.25
N CYS A 377 -6.78 14.85 -9.92
CA CYS A 377 -8.15 15.37 -9.85
C CYS A 377 -9.08 14.81 -10.95
N HIS A 378 -8.68 13.74 -11.63
CA HIS A 378 -9.52 13.14 -12.66
C HIS A 378 -10.83 12.60 -12.06
N GLN A 379 -11.95 12.91 -12.69
CA GLN A 379 -13.31 12.59 -12.20
C GLN A 379 -13.55 11.10 -11.92
N CYS A 380 -12.80 10.21 -12.60
CA CYS A 380 -12.92 8.77 -12.40
C CYS A 380 -12.20 8.26 -11.15
N LEU A 381 -11.25 9.02 -10.62
CA LEU A 381 -10.57 8.64 -9.38
C LEU A 381 -11.53 8.85 -8.19
N PRO A 382 -11.39 8.09 -7.09
CA PRO A 382 -12.30 8.11 -5.94
C PRO A 382 -12.19 9.38 -5.06
N MET A 383 -12.22 10.57 -5.67
CA MET A 383 -11.97 11.88 -5.05
C MET A 383 -12.77 12.12 -3.76
N ASN A 384 -14.06 11.75 -3.76
CA ASN A 384 -14.98 11.99 -2.65
C ASN A 384 -14.94 10.93 -1.53
N LYS A 385 -14.12 9.87 -1.67
CA LYS A 385 -13.90 8.86 -0.62
C LYS A 385 -12.72 9.22 0.30
N GLY A 386 -12.30 10.49 0.32
CA GLY A 386 -11.20 10.97 1.15
C GLY A 386 -9.81 10.77 0.53
N SER A 387 -9.74 10.44 -0.76
CA SER A 387 -8.48 10.18 -1.46
C SER A 387 -7.73 11.48 -1.83
N MET A 388 -8.45 12.60 -2.07
CA MET A 388 -7.85 13.87 -2.48
C MET A 388 -8.39 15.05 -1.66
N CYS A 389 -9.58 15.58 -2.02
CA CYS A 389 -10.19 16.71 -1.33
C CYS A 389 -11.27 16.24 -0.33
N ASP A 390 -11.46 17.02 0.73
CA ASP A 390 -12.55 16.77 1.68
C ASP A 390 -13.92 16.97 0.97
N PRO A 391 -15.00 16.32 1.45
CA PRO A 391 -16.28 16.31 0.74
C PRO A 391 -16.81 17.71 0.41
N GLY A 392 -17.13 17.93 -0.87
CA GLY A 392 -17.66 19.19 -1.40
C GLY A 392 -16.62 20.19 -1.87
N GLY A 393 -15.32 19.87 -1.78
CA GLY A 393 -14.26 20.67 -2.39
C GLY A 393 -14.02 20.32 -3.86
N GLU A 394 -13.57 21.32 -4.62
CA GLU A 394 -13.08 21.18 -5.98
C GLU A 394 -11.55 20.98 -5.98
N CYS A 395 -11.11 19.96 -6.71
CA CYS A 395 -9.71 19.59 -6.84
C CYS A 395 -9.14 20.20 -8.12
N GLN A 396 -7.94 20.75 -8.05
CA GLN A 396 -7.21 21.23 -9.21
C GLN A 396 -5.84 20.56 -9.31
N ASN A 397 -5.54 19.99 -10.46
CA ASN A 397 -4.22 19.42 -10.74
C ASN A 397 -3.17 20.52 -10.80
N ILE A 398 -2.05 20.31 -10.12
CA ILE A 398 -0.79 20.97 -10.44
C ILE A 398 0.05 19.96 -11.19
N GLN A 399 0.07 20.10 -12.52
CA GLN A 399 0.73 19.16 -13.42
C GLN A 399 2.15 18.79 -12.92
N TRP A 400 2.41 17.50 -12.80
CA TRP A 400 3.65 16.88 -12.28
C TRP A 400 4.04 17.17 -10.83
N ASN A 401 3.35 18.08 -10.14
CA ASN A 401 3.67 18.44 -8.76
C ASN A 401 2.64 17.91 -7.76
N GLY A 402 1.37 17.76 -8.14
CA GLY A 402 0.34 17.28 -7.22
C GLY A 402 -1.03 17.89 -7.46
N TYR A 403 -1.73 18.26 -6.39
CA TYR A 403 -3.05 18.87 -6.47
C TYR A 403 -3.36 19.86 -5.33
N THR A 404 -4.27 20.79 -5.58
CA THR A 404 -4.86 21.70 -4.59
C THR A 404 -6.35 21.43 -4.42
N CYS A 405 -6.90 21.89 -3.30
CA CYS A 405 -8.33 21.83 -3.00
C CYS A 405 -8.82 23.21 -2.57
N ASP A 406 -9.91 23.69 -3.16
CA ASP A 406 -10.47 25.02 -2.86
C ASP A 406 -11.04 25.16 -1.43
N ASN A 407 -11.34 24.02 -0.78
CA ASN A 407 -11.83 23.92 0.59
C ASN A 407 -10.72 23.71 1.63
N HIS A 408 -9.46 23.90 1.24
CA HIS A 408 -8.30 23.78 2.12
C HIS A 408 -7.58 25.12 2.27
N PHE A 409 -7.36 25.52 3.52
CA PHE A 409 -6.68 26.76 3.89
C PHE A 409 -5.56 26.49 4.90
N TYR A 410 -4.52 27.32 4.85
CA TYR A 410 -3.45 27.35 5.85
C TYR A 410 -3.58 28.58 6.72
N VAL A 411 -3.26 28.44 8.01
CA VAL A 411 -3.34 29.52 8.98
C VAL A 411 -2.05 29.60 9.77
N ASP A 412 -1.35 30.73 9.72
CA ASP A 412 -0.26 31.00 10.65
C ASP A 412 -0.83 31.53 11.98
N SER A 413 -0.79 30.67 13.01
CA SER A 413 -1.27 31.01 14.35
C SER A 413 -0.50 32.15 15.03
N THR A 414 0.71 32.48 14.56
CA THR A 414 1.53 33.57 15.13
C THR A 414 1.14 34.91 14.55
N SER A 415 1.10 35.00 13.22
CA SER A 415 0.83 36.24 12.47
C SER A 415 -0.66 36.47 12.20
N LEU A 416 -1.50 35.45 12.39
CA LEU A 416 -2.92 35.43 12.01
C LEU A 416 -3.17 35.65 10.51
N LYS A 417 -2.20 35.26 9.67
CA LYS A 417 -2.33 35.29 8.21
C LYS A 417 -2.96 34.02 7.66
N PHE A 418 -3.73 34.18 6.59
CA PHE A 418 -4.42 33.12 5.87
C PHE A 418 -3.76 32.88 4.54
N TYR A 419 -3.72 31.63 4.14
CA TYR A 419 -3.29 31.26 2.81
C TYR A 419 -4.28 30.26 2.21
N ASP A 420 -4.54 30.38 0.92
CA ASP A 420 -5.24 29.32 0.19
C ASP A 420 -4.33 28.10 -0.02
N ALA A 421 -4.86 27.07 -0.67
CA ALA A 421 -4.12 25.85 -1.00
C ALA A 421 -2.96 26.08 -2.00
N ALA A 422 -2.91 27.22 -2.68
CA ALA A 422 -1.81 27.64 -3.55
C ALA A 422 -0.77 28.53 -2.83
N ASN A 423 -0.88 28.65 -1.50
CA ASN A 423 -0.02 29.46 -0.64
C ASN A 423 -0.09 30.97 -0.96
N VAL A 424 -1.21 31.44 -1.50
CA VAL A 424 -1.49 32.88 -1.71
C VAL A 424 -2.12 33.44 -0.45
N GLU A 425 -1.56 34.54 0.07
CA GLU A 425 -2.11 35.21 1.26
C GLU A 425 -3.51 35.77 0.96
N LEU A 426 -4.47 35.48 1.83
CA LEU A 426 -5.85 35.92 1.71
C LEU A 426 -6.15 37.04 2.70
N ASP A 427 -6.71 38.15 2.21
CA ASP A 427 -7.18 39.25 3.05
C ASP A 427 -8.47 38.88 3.81
N VAL A 428 -9.31 38.03 3.22
CA VAL A 428 -10.58 37.55 3.80
C VAL A 428 -10.86 36.13 3.29
N ILE A 429 -11.28 35.22 4.17
CA ILE A 429 -11.71 33.88 3.77
C ILE A 429 -13.05 33.98 3.03
N PRO A 430 -13.22 33.31 1.87
CA PRO A 430 -14.48 33.30 1.13
C PRO A 430 -15.64 32.75 1.97
N VAL A 431 -16.86 33.11 1.60
CA VAL A 431 -18.07 32.62 2.28
C VAL A 431 -18.12 31.10 2.18
N LEU A 432 -18.01 30.44 3.34
CA LEU A 432 -18.08 28.99 3.44
C LEU A 432 -19.49 28.48 3.08
N GLN A 433 -19.56 27.39 2.32
CA GLN A 433 -20.81 26.75 1.95
C GLN A 433 -21.26 25.76 3.03
N PRO A 434 -22.58 25.66 3.35
CA PRO A 434 -23.05 24.82 4.45
C PRO A 434 -22.67 23.35 4.33
N GLU A 435 -22.70 22.79 3.11
CA GLU A 435 -22.53 21.36 2.88
C GLU A 435 -21.12 20.96 2.44
N VAL A 436 -20.17 21.90 2.42
CA VAL A 436 -18.76 21.66 2.12
C VAL A 436 -18.00 21.41 3.42
N THR A 437 -17.12 20.42 3.42
CA THR A 437 -16.20 20.15 4.53
C THR A 437 -14.93 20.95 4.29
N TYR A 438 -14.53 21.78 5.24
CA TYR A 438 -13.36 22.64 5.13
C TYR A 438 -12.23 22.14 6.03
N ARG A 439 -11.00 22.23 5.51
CA ARG A 439 -9.77 21.95 6.25
C ARG A 439 -9.00 23.24 6.49
N PHE A 440 -8.62 23.47 7.75
CA PHE A 440 -7.72 24.54 8.14
C PHE A 440 -6.45 23.92 8.73
N THR A 441 -5.36 23.95 7.99
CA THR A 441 -4.05 23.49 8.44
C THR A 441 -3.37 24.56 9.28
N ILE A 442 -3.18 24.27 10.56
CA ILE A 442 -2.64 25.23 11.52
C ILE A 442 -1.12 25.14 11.56
N MET A 443 -0.47 26.26 11.24
CA MET A 443 0.96 26.49 11.32
C MET A 443 1.31 27.32 12.56
N GLY A 444 2.53 27.15 13.08
CA GLY A 444 3.04 27.90 14.23
C GLY A 444 2.77 27.22 15.59
N PRO A 445 3.15 27.86 16.71
CA PRO A 445 3.15 27.23 18.02
C PRO A 445 1.88 27.49 18.85
N LYS A 446 1.05 28.46 18.47
CA LYS A 446 -0.08 28.90 19.31
C LYS A 446 -1.26 27.95 19.18
N GLN A 447 -1.94 27.70 20.30
CA GLN A 447 -3.08 26.79 20.31
C GLN A 447 -4.30 27.42 19.62
N VAL A 448 -4.84 26.78 18.60
CA VAL A 448 -6.00 27.27 17.83
C VAL A 448 -7.29 26.59 18.29
N PHE A 449 -8.38 27.35 18.48
CA PHE A 449 -9.67 26.87 18.98
C PHE A 449 -10.80 27.17 17.99
N LEU A 450 -11.78 26.27 17.83
CA LEU A 450 -12.99 26.53 17.04
C LEU A 450 -14.21 26.89 17.91
N SER A 451 -14.92 27.95 17.53
CA SER A 451 -16.09 28.42 18.26
C SER A 451 -17.11 29.16 17.41
N LYS A 452 -18.32 29.32 17.94
CA LYS A 452 -19.36 30.14 17.32
C LYS A 452 -19.23 31.61 17.73
N PHE A 453 -19.31 32.51 16.75
CA PHE A 453 -19.43 33.94 16.98
C PHE A 453 -20.73 34.22 17.76
N SER A 454 -20.59 34.62 19.02
CA SER A 454 -21.69 35.01 19.91
C SER A 454 -21.11 35.73 21.12
N HIS A 455 -21.91 36.57 21.78
CA HIS A 455 -21.49 37.21 23.04
C HIS A 455 -21.05 36.21 24.12
N LYS A 456 -21.53 34.96 24.08
CA LYS A 456 -21.15 33.88 25.01
C LYS A 456 -20.01 32.99 24.50
N LYS A 457 -19.50 33.23 23.28
CA LYS A 457 -18.36 32.56 22.62
C LYS A 457 -18.23 31.05 22.87
N VAL A 458 -19.31 30.31 22.57
CA VAL A 458 -19.44 28.86 22.86
C VAL A 458 -18.53 28.04 21.94
N ALA A 459 -17.72 27.15 22.54
CA ALA A 459 -16.87 26.20 21.81
C ALA A 459 -17.73 25.21 21.02
N LEU A 460 -17.33 24.92 19.78
CA LEU A 460 -18.03 23.96 18.92
C LEU A 460 -17.47 22.56 19.19
N LYS A 461 -18.33 21.61 19.55
CA LYS A 461 -17.95 20.18 19.64
C LYS A 461 -18.06 19.57 18.24
N MET A 462 -16.98 18.95 17.76
CA MET A 462 -17.02 18.23 16.48
C MET A 462 -17.54 16.81 16.69
N PRO A 463 -18.41 16.29 15.80
CA PRO A 463 -18.80 14.88 15.81
C PRO A 463 -17.59 13.97 15.54
N GLY A 464 -17.48 12.85 16.25
CA GLY A 464 -16.51 11.78 15.94
C GLY A 464 -15.10 11.93 16.51
N GLN A 465 -14.78 12.96 17.30
CA GLN A 465 -13.45 13.12 17.90
C GLN A 465 -13.50 13.35 19.42
N LYS A 466 -12.66 12.62 20.18
CA LYS A 466 -12.64 12.65 21.66
C LYS A 466 -12.19 13.99 22.27
N ASN A 467 -11.51 14.90 21.55
CA ASN A 467 -10.91 16.12 22.13
C ASN A 467 -10.76 17.37 21.20
N SER A 468 -11.51 17.52 20.11
CA SER A 468 -11.15 18.43 18.99
C SER A 468 -11.76 19.83 18.95
N THR A 469 -11.89 20.52 20.09
CA THR A 469 -12.17 21.98 20.02
C THR A 469 -10.91 22.82 19.86
N ARG A 470 -9.74 22.17 19.79
CA ARG A 470 -8.42 22.81 19.83
C ARG A 470 -7.34 21.95 19.18
N THR A 471 -6.45 22.60 18.43
CA THR A 471 -5.21 22.00 17.90
C THR A 471 -4.04 22.96 18.14
N LYS A 472 -2.82 22.43 18.30
CA LYS A 472 -1.60 23.28 18.34
C LYS A 472 -0.94 23.37 16.96
N GLN A 473 -0.88 22.26 16.25
CA GLN A 473 -0.37 22.09 14.89
C GLN A 473 -1.16 20.97 14.22
N GLY A 474 -1.40 21.08 12.91
CA GLY A 474 -2.19 20.11 12.16
C GLY A 474 -3.59 20.61 11.82
N ASP A 475 -4.44 19.68 11.42
CA ASP A 475 -5.68 20.02 10.72
C ASP A 475 -6.85 20.25 11.68
N LEU A 476 -7.62 21.28 11.34
CA LEU A 476 -8.95 21.52 11.90
C LEU A 476 -9.98 21.35 10.77
N ILE A 477 -10.72 20.25 10.81
CA ILE A 477 -11.64 19.84 9.73
C ILE A 477 -13.07 19.97 10.22
N PHE A 478 -13.94 20.68 9.50
CA PHE A 478 -15.34 20.75 9.85
C PHE A 478 -16.27 21.02 8.67
N ARG A 479 -17.52 20.56 8.78
CA ARG A 479 -18.61 20.90 7.85
C ARG A 479 -19.58 21.86 8.53
N PRO A 480 -19.84 23.06 7.99
CA PRO A 480 -20.62 24.05 8.69
C PRO A 480 -22.06 23.65 9.01
N SER A 481 -22.71 22.83 8.17
CA SER A 481 -24.08 22.34 8.42
C SER A 481 -24.21 21.50 9.69
N LEU A 482 -23.11 20.90 10.17
CA LEU A 482 -23.07 20.19 11.46
C LEU A 482 -23.27 21.11 12.67
N PHE A 483 -23.15 22.43 12.51
CA PHE A 483 -23.26 23.41 13.60
C PHE A 483 -24.61 24.18 13.67
N LYS A 484 -25.52 24.02 12.69
CA LYS A 484 -27.02 24.13 12.77
C LYS A 484 -27.68 24.33 11.38
N LYS A 485 -28.89 23.77 11.22
CA LYS A 485 -29.73 23.78 9.99
C LYS A 485 -30.12 25.19 9.49
N GLY A 486 -29.84 25.47 8.21
CA GLY A 486 -30.54 26.48 7.40
C GLY A 486 -29.99 27.92 7.40
N ARG A 487 -28.80 28.18 7.95
CA ARG A 487 -28.17 29.52 7.91
C ARG A 487 -26.89 29.48 7.07
N ARG A 488 -26.71 30.44 6.16
CA ARG A 488 -25.44 30.65 5.42
C ARG A 488 -24.36 31.16 6.38
N LEU A 489 -23.08 31.04 6.03
CA LEU A 489 -22.01 31.68 6.81
C LEU A 489 -21.85 33.11 6.36
N SER A 490 -21.56 34.01 7.29
CA SER A 490 -21.31 35.42 6.99
C SER A 490 -19.82 35.74 7.01
N ALA A 491 -19.06 35.18 7.96
CA ALA A 491 -17.63 35.40 8.07
C ALA A 491 -16.98 34.37 9.01
N VAL A 492 -15.67 34.17 8.86
CA VAL A 492 -14.81 33.48 9.82
C VAL A 492 -13.80 34.48 10.34
N TYR A 493 -13.66 34.58 11.65
CA TYR A 493 -12.74 35.52 12.29
C TYR A 493 -11.68 34.79 13.09
N PHE A 494 -10.50 35.39 13.17
CA PHE A 494 -9.39 34.89 13.98
C PHE A 494 -8.94 35.96 14.95
N HIS A 495 -8.84 35.61 16.22
CA HIS A 495 -8.43 36.53 17.27
C HIS A 495 -7.50 35.83 18.24
N THR A 496 -6.52 36.56 18.77
CA THR A 496 -5.74 36.07 19.91
C THR A 496 -6.63 35.92 21.14
N VAL A 497 -6.39 34.86 21.91
CA VAL A 497 -6.98 34.67 23.23
C VAL A 497 -6.15 35.47 24.25
N ASN A 498 -6.78 35.89 25.36
CA ASN A 498 -6.19 36.71 26.42
C ASN A 498 -4.81 36.20 26.92
N LYS A 499 -4.01 37.10 27.52
CA LYS A 499 -2.59 36.89 27.90
C LYS A 499 -2.24 35.59 28.65
N ASP A 500 -3.19 34.98 29.36
CA ASP A 500 -2.95 33.78 30.19
C ASP A 500 -3.07 32.45 29.41
N VAL A 501 -3.59 32.48 28.18
CA VAL A 501 -3.68 31.32 27.29
C VAL A 501 -3.10 31.71 25.93
N ASP A 502 -1.85 31.31 25.67
CA ASP A 502 -1.19 31.55 24.38
C ASP A 502 -1.87 30.75 23.26
N GLY A 503 -2.87 31.39 22.62
CA GLY A 503 -3.73 30.74 21.65
C GLY A 503 -4.49 31.70 20.73
N VAL A 504 -5.07 31.14 19.68
CA VAL A 504 -5.87 31.80 18.64
C VAL A 504 -7.24 31.18 18.61
N LYS A 505 -8.29 31.98 18.51
CA LYS A 505 -9.67 31.51 18.40
C LYS A 505 -10.20 31.80 17.02
N ILE A 506 -10.71 30.76 16.36
CA ILE A 506 -11.51 30.80 15.15
C ILE A 506 -12.98 30.98 15.58
N GLU A 507 -13.56 32.13 15.25
CA GLU A 507 -14.96 32.44 15.50
C GLU A 507 -15.74 32.40 14.18
N ILE A 508 -16.69 31.48 14.10
CA ILE A 508 -17.54 31.29 12.92
C ILE A 508 -18.83 32.09 13.09
N ASN A 509 -19.07 33.05 12.21
CA ASN A 509 -20.25 33.90 12.21
C ASN A 509 -21.32 33.41 11.24
N PHE A 510 -22.51 33.17 11.79
CA PHE A 510 -23.72 32.83 11.05
C PHE A 510 -24.70 34.00 11.21
N PRO A 511 -25.27 34.53 10.12
CA PRO A 511 -26.25 35.61 10.19
C PRO A 511 -27.45 35.16 11.03
N ALA A 512 -28.08 36.11 11.69
CA ALA A 512 -29.38 35.89 12.29
C ALA A 512 -30.40 35.58 11.19
N ILE A 513 -31.38 34.71 11.47
CA ILE A 513 -32.58 34.64 10.63
C ILE A 513 -33.28 35.97 10.83
N GLU A 514 -33.36 36.80 9.80
CA GLU A 514 -34.39 37.83 9.76
C GLU A 514 -35.73 37.09 9.73
N THR A 515 -36.41 37.05 10.88
CA THR A 515 -37.82 36.73 10.92
C THR A 515 -38.52 37.93 10.27
N SER A 516 -38.72 37.88 8.95
CA SER A 516 -39.67 38.79 8.33
C SER A 516 -41.02 38.50 8.96
N SER A 517 -41.52 39.46 9.73
CA SER A 517 -42.89 39.48 10.20
C SER A 517 -43.77 39.55 8.96
N ALA A 518 -44.32 38.41 8.55
CA ALA A 518 -45.40 38.38 7.57
C ALA A 518 -46.57 39.14 8.20
N THR A 519 -46.75 40.38 7.75
CA THR A 519 -47.95 41.17 8.01
C THR A 519 -49.13 40.36 7.49
N VAL A 520 -50.03 40.02 8.39
CA VAL A 520 -51.33 39.40 8.09
C VAL A 520 -52.06 40.30 7.11
N MET A 521 -52.18 39.88 5.84
CA MET A 521 -53.20 40.38 4.94
C MET A 521 -54.42 39.46 5.03
N GLU A 522 -55.54 40.11 5.27
CA GLU A 522 -56.87 39.55 5.49
C GLU A 522 -57.33 38.65 4.34
N THR A 523 -58.01 37.58 4.73
CA THR A 523 -58.83 36.71 3.87
C THR A 523 -59.99 37.49 3.24
N PRO A 524 -60.30 37.23 1.95
CA PRO A 524 -61.67 37.25 1.48
C PRO A 524 -62.21 35.83 1.28
N SER A 525 -63.50 35.76 1.57
CA SER A 525 -64.35 34.59 1.75
C SER A 525 -64.76 33.87 0.46
N ALA A 526 -65.06 32.57 0.63
CA ALA A 526 -66.08 31.75 -0.03
C ALA A 526 -66.03 31.49 -1.55
N ILE A 527 -65.83 30.21 -1.86
CA ILE A 527 -66.26 29.50 -3.06
C ILE A 527 -67.75 29.11 -2.92
N PRO A 528 -68.54 29.09 -4.01
CA PRO A 528 -69.54 28.05 -4.22
C PRO A 528 -69.22 27.19 -5.46
N PRO A 529 -69.76 25.95 -5.56
CA PRO A 529 -69.13 24.87 -6.32
C PRO A 529 -69.78 24.54 -7.68
N SER A 530 -69.00 23.77 -8.44
CA SER A 530 -69.38 22.81 -9.50
C SER A 530 -69.56 23.31 -10.94
N GLY A 531 -68.94 22.54 -11.86
CA GLY A 531 -69.01 22.72 -13.30
C GLY A 531 -67.96 21.87 -14.02
N THR A 532 -68.19 20.55 -14.07
CA THR A 532 -67.49 19.55 -14.91
C THR A 532 -67.42 19.98 -16.39
N VAL A 533 -66.32 19.66 -17.10
CA VAL A 533 -66.30 18.98 -18.42
C VAL A 533 -64.84 18.74 -18.91
N GLN A 534 -64.55 17.45 -19.07
CA GLN A 534 -63.69 16.71 -20.03
C GLN A 534 -62.26 17.16 -20.37
N MET A 535 -61.31 16.29 -19.98
CA MET A 535 -59.98 16.16 -20.58
C MET A 535 -60.06 15.38 -21.90
N LYS A 536 -59.49 15.97 -22.95
CA LYS A 536 -59.19 15.31 -24.24
C LYS A 536 -57.73 14.84 -24.21
N LYS A 537 -57.53 13.55 -24.47
CA LYS A 537 -56.26 12.86 -24.71
C LYS A 537 -55.67 13.30 -26.06
N PRO A 538 -54.35 13.33 -26.25
CA PRO A 538 -53.77 13.08 -27.56
C PRO A 538 -52.98 11.77 -27.61
N GLU A 539 -53.14 11.12 -28.75
CA GLU A 539 -52.65 9.81 -29.14
C GLU A 539 -51.17 9.82 -29.53
N SER A 540 -50.63 8.61 -29.44
CA SER A 540 -49.42 8.09 -30.07
C SER A 540 -49.38 8.29 -31.59
N ALA A 541 -48.20 8.54 -32.13
CA ALA A 541 -47.88 8.28 -33.53
C ALA A 541 -46.53 7.55 -33.62
N GLU A 542 -46.60 6.25 -33.93
CA GLU A 542 -45.53 5.47 -34.55
C GLU A 542 -45.39 5.91 -36.01
N SER A 543 -44.17 5.88 -36.55
CA SER A 543 -43.98 5.61 -37.98
C SER A 543 -42.69 4.83 -38.22
N SER A 544 -42.87 3.61 -38.70
CA SER A 544 -41.88 2.75 -39.34
C SER A 544 -41.44 3.30 -40.71
N ALA A 545 -40.17 3.14 -41.06
CA ALA A 545 -39.75 2.99 -42.44
C ALA A 545 -38.51 2.07 -42.51
N GLN A 546 -38.57 1.17 -43.48
CA GLN A 546 -37.79 -0.04 -43.64
C GLN A 546 -36.79 0.13 -44.81
N GLN A 547 -35.62 -0.50 -44.68
CA GLN A 547 -34.69 -0.94 -45.75
C GLN A 547 -34.03 0.08 -46.69
N GLN A 548 -32.69 0.12 -46.65
CA GLN A 548 -31.89 -0.32 -47.80
C GLN A 548 -30.46 -0.71 -47.37
N MET A 549 -30.09 -1.96 -47.68
CA MET A 549 -28.72 -2.45 -47.69
C MET A 549 -27.98 -1.87 -48.90
N THR A 550 -26.78 -1.36 -48.69
CA THR A 550 -25.74 -1.29 -49.73
C THR A 550 -24.40 -1.67 -49.12
N SER A 551 -23.94 -2.85 -49.51
CA SER A 551 -22.60 -3.38 -49.40
C SER A 551 -21.59 -2.52 -50.15
N ILE A 552 -20.49 -2.13 -49.48
CA ILE A 552 -19.24 -1.76 -50.15
C ILE A 552 -18.12 -2.60 -49.54
N SER A 553 -17.71 -3.59 -50.32
CA SER A 553 -16.51 -4.39 -50.15
C SER A 553 -15.31 -3.54 -50.61
N LEU A 554 -14.29 -3.39 -49.76
CA LEU A 554 -12.97 -2.93 -50.19
C LEU A 554 -11.94 -3.97 -49.76
N PHE A 555 -11.58 -4.78 -50.76
CA PHE A 555 -10.37 -5.57 -50.81
C PHE A 555 -9.14 -4.66 -50.63
N PHE A 556 -8.23 -5.01 -49.73
CA PHE A 556 -6.81 -4.76 -49.97
C PHE A 556 -6.03 -6.04 -49.76
N THR A 557 -5.43 -6.45 -50.88
CA THR A 557 -4.64 -7.64 -51.12
C THR A 557 -3.28 -7.56 -50.44
N SER A 558 -2.79 -8.74 -50.04
CA SER A 558 -1.41 -9.03 -49.69
C SER A 558 -0.39 -8.45 -50.67
N SER A 559 0.74 -7.97 -50.16
CA SER A 559 2.01 -8.03 -50.87
C SER A 559 3.16 -8.12 -49.88
N VAL A 560 3.77 -9.30 -49.90
CA VAL A 560 5.09 -9.64 -49.41
C VAL A 560 6.15 -8.75 -50.08
N ILE A 561 7.03 -8.12 -49.30
CA ILE A 561 8.41 -7.80 -49.73
C ILE A 561 9.38 -8.11 -48.59
N ILE A 562 10.50 -8.68 -49.03
CA ILE A 562 11.59 -9.40 -48.39
C ILE A 562 12.76 -8.44 -48.08
N LEU A 563 13.44 -8.69 -46.95
CA LEU A 563 14.87 -8.47 -46.61
C LEU A 563 15.56 -7.11 -46.92
N LEU A 564 16.29 -6.53 -45.93
CA LEU A 564 17.74 -6.76 -45.73
C LEU A 564 18.40 -5.78 -44.72
N ILE A 565 19.31 -6.37 -43.93
CA ILE A 565 20.36 -5.86 -43.03
C ILE A 565 19.90 -5.47 -41.62
#